data_AF-A0A285QPQ8-F1
#
_entry.id   AF-A0A285QPQ8-F1
#
_cell.length_a   1.000
_cell.length_b   1.000
_cell.length_c   1.000
_cell.angle_alpha   90.00
_cell.angle_beta   90.00
_cell.angle_gamma   90.00
#
_symmetry.space_group_name_H-M   'P 1'
#
loop_
_entity.id
_entity.type
_entity.pdbx_description
1 polymer ?
#
loop_
_entity_poly.entity_id
_entity_poly.type
_entity_poly.pdbx_seq_one_letter_code
_entity_poly.pdbx_strand_id
1 'polypeptide(L)'
;MDRLLRNTLAIVVTAGALGIAAAPVATAVDQAQPMAGVQAAAGVQAQVRNPKTVKADAYNQARSILANAGSQTAAKSHPIHGKNDVPVSYGTGLLASARDEFRAADKNLPAGQKKSDMSIPHYNAIHNAAKVMGIDRW
;
A
#
# COMPACT_ATOMS: atom_id res chain seq x y z
N MET A 1 5.96 43.43 -9.75
CA MET A 1 4.57 43.86 -10.09
C MET A 1 3.71 42.61 -10.23
N ASP A 2 3.67 41.75 -9.20
CA ASP A 2 2.84 41.89 -7.99
C ASP A 2 1.36 41.73 -8.29
N ARG A 3 0.84 40.57 -7.91
CA ARG A 3 -0.47 40.32 -7.27
C ARG A 3 -0.77 38.83 -7.41
N LEU A 4 -1.34 38.11 -6.44
CA LEU A 4 -1.67 38.31 -5.04
C LEU A 4 -2.47 37.03 -4.71
N LEU A 5 -2.12 36.30 -3.64
CA LEU A 5 -3.07 35.62 -2.74
C LEU A 5 -3.95 34.46 -3.35
N ARG A 6 -4.44 33.43 -2.66
CA ARG A 6 -4.72 33.16 -1.24
C ARG A 6 -4.59 31.66 -0.97
N ASN A 7 -3.91 31.38 0.13
CA ASN A 7 -4.08 30.22 1.00
C ASN A 7 -5.45 30.35 1.72
N THR A 8 -6.32 29.34 1.73
CA THR A 8 -7.47 29.31 2.64
C THR A 8 -7.83 27.89 3.06
N LEU A 9 -7.42 27.54 4.29
CA LEU A 9 -8.06 26.57 5.15
C LEU A 9 -9.51 27.01 5.45
N ALA A 10 -10.43 26.06 5.54
CA ALA A 10 -11.69 26.25 6.26
C ALA A 10 -11.90 25.05 7.20
N ILE A 11 -11.64 25.31 8.49
CA ILE A 11 -12.03 24.47 9.62
C ILE A 11 -13.44 24.93 10.00
N VAL A 12 -14.41 24.01 10.05
CA VAL A 12 -15.71 24.26 10.67
C VAL A 12 -15.76 23.43 11.95
N VAL A 13 -15.66 24.14 13.08
CA VAL A 13 -16.03 23.65 14.41
C VAL A 13 -17.45 24.14 14.67
N THR A 14 -18.38 23.24 14.89
CA THR A 14 -19.68 23.56 15.47
C THR A 14 -19.78 22.88 16.83
N ALA A 15 -19.64 23.70 17.87
CA ALA A 15 -20.00 23.38 19.24
C ALA A 15 -21.53 23.49 19.40
N GLY A 16 -22.14 22.48 20.00
CA GLY A 16 -23.56 22.45 20.36
C GLY A 16 -23.72 21.70 21.67
N ALA A 17 -24.45 22.31 22.61
CA ALA A 17 -24.29 22.18 24.05
C ALA A 17 -25.02 20.99 24.71
N LEU A 18 -24.39 20.53 25.79
CA LEU A 18 -24.91 20.12 27.11
C LEU A 18 -26.40 19.77 27.26
N GLY A 19 -26.65 18.52 27.64
CA GLY A 19 -27.91 18.05 28.23
C GLY A 19 -27.65 16.85 29.14
N ILE A 20 -27.95 17.04 30.43
CA ILE A 20 -27.75 16.17 31.60
C ILE A 20 -28.60 14.89 31.62
N ALA A 21 -28.08 13.87 32.34
CA ALA A 21 -28.77 12.97 33.28
C ALA A 21 -28.75 11.44 33.00
N ALA A 22 -28.61 10.73 34.13
CA ALA A 22 -28.95 9.33 34.45
C ALA A 22 -27.92 8.20 34.18
N ALA A 23 -27.48 7.59 35.29
CA ALA A 23 -26.72 6.35 35.39
C ALA A 23 -27.64 5.10 35.37
N PRO A 24 -27.15 3.88 35.69
CA PRO A 24 -26.52 2.92 34.79
C PRO A 24 -27.42 1.68 34.59
N VAL A 25 -27.30 0.99 33.44
CA VAL A 25 -27.71 -0.42 33.32
C VAL A 25 -26.80 -1.13 32.34
N ALA A 26 -26.01 -2.04 32.90
CA ALA A 26 -25.38 -3.10 32.13
C ALA A 26 -26.48 -4.09 31.70
N THR A 27 -26.73 -4.16 30.41
CA THR A 27 -27.34 -5.34 29.78
C THR A 27 -26.50 -5.65 28.56
N ALA A 28 -25.75 -6.74 28.68
CA ALA A 28 -25.00 -7.37 27.60
C ALA A 28 -25.94 -7.62 26.43
N VAL A 29 -25.65 -6.96 25.30
CA VAL A 29 -26.31 -7.26 24.04
C VAL A 29 -25.49 -8.34 23.35
N ASP A 30 -26.08 -9.52 23.35
CA ASP A 30 -25.81 -10.61 22.43
C ASP A 30 -25.78 -10.06 20.99
N GLN A 31 -24.59 -10.04 20.39
CA GLN A 31 -24.43 -10.01 18.94
C GLN A 31 -23.52 -11.16 18.55
N ALA A 32 -24.13 -12.33 18.42
CA ALA A 32 -23.59 -13.43 17.65
C ALA A 32 -23.56 -13.04 16.16
N GLN A 33 -22.44 -12.47 15.72
CA GLN A 33 -21.97 -12.58 14.34
C GLN A 33 -20.58 -13.24 14.36
N PRO A 34 -20.44 -14.48 13.87
CA PRO A 34 -19.13 -15.11 13.75
C PRO A 34 -18.39 -14.54 12.54
N MET A 35 -17.68 -13.42 12.72
CA MET A 35 -16.56 -13.08 11.84
C MET A 35 -15.33 -13.87 12.32
N ALA A 36 -15.40 -15.18 12.06
CA ALA A 36 -14.24 -16.05 12.10
C ALA A 36 -13.23 -15.57 11.05
N GLY A 37 -11.99 -15.33 11.47
CA GLY A 37 -10.87 -15.17 10.55
C GLY A 37 -10.01 -13.93 10.75
N VAL A 38 -9.78 -13.48 11.98
CA VAL A 38 -8.52 -12.79 12.28
C VAL A 38 -7.42 -13.86 12.32
N GLN A 39 -7.04 -14.38 11.14
CA GLN A 39 -5.82 -15.17 11.03
C GLN A 39 -4.64 -14.21 11.24
N ALA A 40 -4.22 -14.22 12.50
CA ALA A 40 -2.90 -13.90 13.02
C ALA A 40 -1.86 -13.53 11.96
N ALA A 41 -1.26 -12.35 12.16
CA ALA A 41 0.03 -11.96 11.65
C ALA A 41 1.01 -13.15 11.66
N ALA A 42 1.13 -13.83 10.52
CA ALA A 42 2.18 -14.79 10.28
C ALA A 42 3.51 -14.02 10.37
N GLY A 43 4.44 -14.59 11.12
CA GLY A 43 5.57 -13.90 11.70
C GLY A 43 6.36 -13.04 10.71
N VAL A 44 6.76 -11.87 11.20
CA VAL A 44 7.82 -11.04 10.63
C VAL A 44 9.15 -11.74 10.86
N GLN A 45 9.34 -12.90 10.22
CA GLN A 45 10.66 -13.45 9.99
C GLN A 45 11.04 -12.94 8.61
N ALA A 46 12.06 -12.08 8.53
CA ALA A 46 12.66 -11.69 7.27
C ALA A 46 12.97 -12.98 6.49
N GLN A 47 12.16 -13.26 5.46
CA GLN A 47 12.22 -14.55 4.78
C GLN A 47 13.44 -14.46 3.89
N VAL A 48 14.57 -15.00 4.35
CA VAL A 48 15.86 -14.96 3.62
C VAL A 48 15.73 -15.56 2.21
N ARG A 49 14.68 -16.35 1.96
CA ARG A 49 14.30 -16.90 0.66
C ARG A 49 12.92 -16.40 0.23
N ASN A 50 12.83 -15.94 -1.02
CA ASN A 50 11.56 -15.67 -1.66
C ASN A 50 10.62 -16.88 -1.61
N PRO A 51 9.30 -16.67 -1.55
CA PRO A 51 8.32 -17.74 -1.63
C PRO A 51 8.41 -18.39 -3.03
N LYS A 52 7.96 -19.65 -3.14
CA LYS A 52 7.91 -20.35 -4.45
C LYS A 52 6.84 -19.73 -5.35
N THR A 53 5.74 -19.29 -4.73
CA THR A 53 4.57 -18.73 -5.40
C THR A 53 4.06 -17.51 -4.63
N VAL A 54 3.37 -16.63 -5.34
CA VAL A 54 2.71 -15.44 -4.81
C VAL A 54 1.20 -15.62 -5.00
N LYS A 55 0.42 -15.25 -3.99
CA LYS A 55 -1.05 -15.28 -4.08
C LYS A 55 -1.54 -14.33 -5.18
N ALA A 56 -2.54 -14.72 -5.95
CA ALA A 56 -3.08 -13.88 -7.02
C ALA A 56 -3.56 -12.51 -6.51
N ASP A 57 -4.23 -12.49 -5.35
CA ASP A 57 -4.67 -11.24 -4.72
C ASP A 57 -3.50 -10.34 -4.31
N ALA A 58 -2.42 -10.92 -3.76
CA ALA A 58 -1.22 -10.20 -3.40
C ALA A 58 -0.53 -9.60 -4.64
N TYR A 59 -0.46 -10.34 -5.74
CA TYR A 59 0.05 -9.84 -7.01
C TYR A 59 -0.82 -8.69 -7.55
N ASN A 60 -2.14 -8.83 -7.52
CA ASN A 60 -3.08 -7.81 -7.98
C ASN A 60 -3.00 -6.53 -7.12
N GLN A 61 -2.85 -6.68 -5.80
CA GLN A 61 -2.65 -5.56 -4.88
C GLN A 61 -1.31 -4.87 -5.12
N ALA A 62 -0.22 -5.63 -5.27
CA ALA A 62 1.10 -5.08 -5.61
C ALA A 62 1.07 -4.30 -6.93
N ARG A 63 0.43 -4.84 -7.96
CA ARG A 63 0.19 -4.14 -9.23
C ARG A 63 -0.53 -2.81 -9.02
N SER A 64 -1.59 -2.78 -8.21
CA SER A 64 -2.34 -1.55 -7.94
C SER A 64 -1.48 -0.50 -7.23
N ILE A 65 -0.68 -0.90 -6.24
CA ILE A 65 0.25 0.00 -5.53
C ILE A 65 1.24 0.65 -6.52
N LEU A 66 1.85 -0.16 -7.38
CA LEU A 66 2.83 0.32 -8.37
C LEU A 66 2.18 1.21 -9.44
N ALA A 67 0.98 0.85 -9.90
CA ALA A 67 0.23 1.66 -10.85
C ALA A 67 -0.13 3.04 -10.27
N ASN A 68 -0.56 3.09 -9.01
CA ASN A 68 -0.87 4.34 -8.30
C ASN A 68 0.39 5.20 -8.07
N ALA A 69 1.55 4.56 -7.93
CA ALA A 69 2.84 5.25 -7.85
C ALA A 69 3.40 5.69 -9.23
N GLY A 70 2.70 5.40 -10.33
CA GLY A 70 3.05 5.86 -11.67
C GLY A 70 3.73 4.83 -12.58
N SER A 71 3.85 3.55 -12.17
CA SER A 71 4.42 2.51 -13.04
C SER A 71 3.47 2.20 -14.20
N GLN A 72 3.92 2.47 -15.42
CA GLN A 72 3.17 2.20 -16.64
C GLN A 72 3.10 0.70 -16.91
N THR A 73 4.17 -0.03 -16.62
CA THR A 73 4.20 -1.49 -16.75
C THR A 73 3.19 -2.15 -15.82
N ALA A 74 3.12 -1.73 -14.55
CA ALA A 74 2.12 -2.23 -13.63
C ALA A 74 0.69 -1.87 -14.08
N ALA A 75 0.46 -0.62 -14.52
CA ALA A 75 -0.84 -0.18 -15.01
C ALA A 75 -1.33 -0.96 -16.24
N LYS A 76 -0.41 -1.39 -17.12
CA LYS A 76 -0.71 -2.14 -18.35
C LYS A 76 -0.73 -3.66 -18.15
N SER A 77 -0.10 -4.17 -17.09
CA SER A 77 -0.09 -5.61 -16.81
C SER A 77 -1.51 -6.14 -16.59
N HIS A 78 -1.78 -7.43 -16.84
CA HIS A 78 -3.11 -7.99 -16.59
C HIS A 78 -3.24 -8.48 -15.14
N PRO A 79 -4.39 -8.26 -14.46
CA PRO A 79 -4.66 -8.89 -13.18
C PRO A 79 -4.79 -10.41 -13.37
N ILE A 80 -4.39 -11.16 -12.34
CA ILE A 80 -4.57 -12.60 -12.32
C ILE A 80 -5.99 -12.91 -11.86
N HIS A 81 -6.75 -13.65 -12.68
CA HIS A 81 -8.07 -14.16 -12.35
C HIS A 81 -8.12 -15.69 -12.56
N GLY A 82 -8.96 -16.37 -11.76
CA GLY A 82 -9.17 -17.83 -11.90
C GLY A 82 -8.00 -18.72 -11.47
N LYS A 83 -6.98 -18.16 -10.82
CA LYS A 83 -5.86 -18.90 -10.22
C LYS A 83 -5.66 -18.43 -8.79
N ASN A 84 -5.31 -19.36 -7.90
CA ASN A 84 -5.03 -19.05 -6.50
C ASN A 84 -3.62 -18.44 -6.32
N ASP A 85 -2.66 -18.93 -7.11
CA ASP A 85 -1.24 -18.63 -6.95
C ASP A 85 -0.53 -18.56 -8.31
N VAL A 86 0.49 -17.71 -8.39
CA VAL A 86 1.40 -17.59 -9.53
C VAL A 86 2.84 -17.83 -9.11
N PRO A 87 3.73 -18.26 -10.02
CA PRO A 87 5.16 -18.37 -9.70
C PRO A 87 5.73 -17.03 -9.25
N VAL A 88 6.68 -17.07 -8.31
CA VAL A 88 7.32 -15.85 -7.78
C VAL A 88 7.99 -14.99 -8.86
N SER A 89 8.37 -15.59 -9.99
CA SER A 89 8.91 -14.89 -11.16
C SER A 89 7.98 -13.81 -11.71
N TYR A 90 6.66 -13.98 -11.57
CA TYR A 90 5.68 -12.95 -11.96
C TYR A 90 5.84 -11.70 -11.08
N GLY A 91 5.92 -11.90 -9.76
CA GLY A 91 6.10 -10.81 -8.80
C GLY A 91 7.46 -10.14 -8.94
N THR A 92 8.55 -10.89 -9.04
CA THR A 92 9.90 -10.32 -9.21
C THR A 92 10.03 -9.57 -10.54
N GLY A 93 9.43 -10.09 -11.63
CA GLY A 93 9.40 -9.40 -12.92
C GLY A 93 8.67 -8.07 -12.85
N LEU A 94 7.49 -8.04 -12.22
CA LEU A 94 6.72 -6.80 -12.00
C LEU A 94 7.52 -5.77 -11.19
N LEU A 95 8.18 -6.19 -10.10
CA LEU A 95 8.98 -5.30 -9.25
C LEU A 95 10.23 -4.78 -9.97
N ALA A 96 10.91 -5.62 -10.76
CA ALA A 96 12.09 -5.23 -11.52
C ALA A 96 11.73 -4.18 -12.59
N SER A 97 10.65 -4.42 -13.36
CA SER A 97 10.20 -3.45 -14.37
C SER A 97 9.80 -2.12 -13.74
N ALA A 98 9.04 -2.13 -12.64
CA ALA A 98 8.67 -0.89 -11.94
C ALA A 98 9.88 -0.15 -11.37
N ARG A 99 10.89 -0.87 -10.87
CA ARG A 99 12.16 -0.29 -10.40
C ARG A 99 12.87 0.47 -11.50
N ASP A 100 12.98 -0.14 -12.68
CA ASP A 100 13.69 0.47 -13.79
C ASP A 100 12.93 1.69 -14.34
N GLU A 101 11.59 1.63 -14.37
CA GLU A 101 10.74 2.78 -14.71
C GLU A 101 10.91 3.95 -13.72
N PHE A 102 10.86 3.68 -12.41
CA PHE A 102 11.00 4.73 -11.39
C PHE A 102 12.40 5.35 -11.40
N ARG A 103 13.45 4.55 -11.59
CA ARG A 103 14.82 5.06 -11.76
C ARG A 103 14.95 5.97 -12.98
N ALA A 104 14.28 5.61 -14.08
CA ALA A 104 14.27 6.44 -15.28
C ALA A 104 13.50 7.76 -15.05
N ALA A 105 12.35 7.71 -14.38
CA ALA A 105 11.54 8.88 -14.06
C ALA A 105 12.27 9.85 -13.11
N ASP A 106 12.97 9.29 -12.12
CA ASP A 106 13.65 10.06 -11.06
C ASP A 106 15.09 10.42 -11.42
N LYS A 107 15.57 10.11 -12.63
CA LYS A 107 16.98 10.28 -13.03
C LYS A 107 17.52 11.69 -12.75
N ASN A 108 16.68 12.72 -12.88
CA ASN A 108 17.06 14.12 -12.73
C ASN A 108 16.96 14.67 -11.29
N LEU A 109 16.49 13.88 -10.32
CA LEU A 109 16.40 14.35 -8.93
C LEU A 109 17.79 14.46 -8.28
N PRO A 110 18.01 15.41 -7.35
CA PRO A 110 19.25 15.49 -6.57
C PRO A 110 19.47 14.24 -5.73
N ALA A 111 20.74 13.87 -5.48
CA ALA A 111 21.09 12.67 -4.71
C ALA A 111 20.48 12.67 -3.29
N GLY A 112 20.35 13.83 -2.64
CA GLY A 112 19.73 13.97 -1.32
C GLY A 112 18.22 13.69 -1.28
N GLN A 113 17.55 13.58 -2.43
CA GLN A 113 16.14 13.24 -2.53
C GLN A 113 15.90 11.82 -3.07
N LYS A 114 16.99 11.05 -3.25
CA LYS A 114 16.96 9.70 -3.80
C LYS A 114 17.36 8.67 -2.76
N LYS A 115 16.75 7.48 -2.88
CA LYS A 115 17.18 6.25 -2.23
C LYS A 115 17.23 5.15 -3.29
N SER A 116 18.41 4.53 -3.45
CA SER A 116 18.63 3.48 -4.49
C SER A 116 18.31 3.94 -5.92
N ASP A 117 18.67 5.18 -6.25
CA ASP A 117 18.44 5.85 -7.54
C ASP A 117 16.97 6.15 -7.88
N MET A 118 16.07 6.07 -6.89
CA MET A 118 14.66 6.42 -7.02
C MET A 118 14.28 7.45 -5.97
N SER A 119 13.22 8.22 -6.21
CA SER A 119 12.62 9.10 -5.21
C SER A 119 12.13 8.28 -4.01
N ILE A 120 12.12 8.90 -2.83
CA ILE A 120 11.58 8.29 -1.60
C ILE A 120 10.16 7.69 -1.79
N PRO A 121 9.20 8.36 -2.44
CA PRO A 121 7.87 7.77 -2.65
C PRO A 121 7.91 6.52 -3.54
N HIS A 122 8.66 6.53 -4.64
CA HIS A 122 8.79 5.35 -5.51
C HIS A 122 9.50 4.19 -4.81
N TYR A 123 10.54 4.48 -4.03
CA TYR A 123 11.21 3.49 -3.19
C TYR A 123 10.21 2.81 -2.25
N ASN A 124 9.41 3.59 -1.52
CA ASN A 124 8.42 3.06 -0.58
C ASN A 124 7.32 2.26 -1.30
N ALA A 125 6.88 2.70 -2.48
CA ALA A 125 5.87 1.99 -3.26
C ALA A 125 6.33 0.59 -3.67
N ILE A 126 7.57 0.45 -4.17
CA ILE A 126 8.15 -0.86 -4.53
C ILE A 126 8.27 -1.76 -3.30
N HIS A 127 8.75 -1.23 -2.17
CA HIS A 127 8.92 -2.03 -0.96
C HIS A 127 7.58 -2.46 -0.37
N ASN A 128 6.55 -1.60 -0.43
CA ASN A 128 5.20 -1.97 -0.03
C ASN A 128 4.62 -3.07 -0.94
N ALA A 129 4.80 -2.95 -2.26
CA ALA A 129 4.37 -3.97 -3.21
C ALA A 129 5.09 -5.32 -2.97
N ALA A 130 6.40 -5.29 -2.73
CA ALA A 130 7.18 -6.49 -2.43
C ALA A 130 6.74 -7.14 -1.11
N LYS A 131 6.51 -6.33 -0.06
CA LYS A 131 6.00 -6.78 1.24
C LYS A 131 4.64 -7.47 1.13
N VAL A 132 3.72 -6.93 0.33
CA VAL A 132 2.40 -7.54 0.08
C VAL A 132 2.55 -8.93 -0.54
N MET A 133 3.52 -9.12 -1.43
CA MET A 133 3.78 -10.41 -2.08
C MET A 133 4.66 -11.35 -1.23
N GLY A 134 5.18 -10.89 -0.09
CA GLY A 134 6.17 -11.62 0.72
C GLY A 134 7.50 -11.85 0.00
N ILE A 135 7.88 -10.96 -0.93
CA ILE A 135 9.14 -11.05 -1.67
C ILE A 135 10.16 -10.14 -1.00
N ASP A 136 11.30 -10.70 -0.59
CA ASP A 136 12.40 -9.96 0.04
C ASP A 136 13.56 -9.67 -0.93
N ARG A 137 13.65 -10.38 -2.07
CA ARG A 137 14.73 -10.21 -3.07
C ARG A 137 14.16 -10.12 -4.50
N TRP A 138 14.50 -9.09 -5.28
CA TRP A 138 14.03 -8.91 -6.66
C TRP A 138 14.95 -8.03 -7.52
#